data_AF-A0A829R4P0-F1
#
_entry.id   AF-A0A829R4P0-F1
#
_cell.length_a   1.000
_cell.length_b   1.000
_cell.length_c   1.000
_cell.angle_alpha   90.00
_cell.angle_beta   90.00
_cell.angle_gamma   90.00
#
_symmetry.space_group_name_H-M   'P 1'
#
loop_
_entity.id
_entity.type
_entity.pdbx_description
1 polymer ?
#
loop_
_entity_poly.entity_id
_entity_poly.type
_entity_poly.pdbx_seq_one_letter_code
_entity_poly.pdbx_strand_id
1 'polypeptide(L)' 'MPKTGKKYSSKDLIVDGKVKQRRYYGKNGKAELDIDYFHALSKSLKKTVKFPHRHKITWKNGKMKREGH' A
#
# COMPACT_ATOMS: atom_id res chain seq x y z
N MET A 1 3.27 -0.12 -7.42
CA MET A 1 3.13 -1.57 -7.16
C MET A 1 2.06 -2.18 -8.07
N PRO A 2 2.21 -3.44 -8.53
CA PRO A 2 1.20 -4.12 -9.37
C PRO A 2 -0.17 -4.21 -8.67
N LYS A 3 -1.25 -4.08 -9.43
CA LYS A 3 -2.63 -4.17 -8.89
C LYS A 3 -3.03 -5.61 -8.58
N THR A 4 -2.42 -6.58 -9.27
CA THR A 4 -2.60 -8.01 -9.04
C THR A 4 -1.26 -8.71 -8.84
N GLY A 5 -1.29 -9.88 -8.20
CA GLY A 5 -0.13 -10.70 -7.86
C GLY A 5 -0.54 -12.13 -7.50
N LYS A 6 0.41 -12.91 -6.97
CA LYS A 6 0.13 -14.28 -6.51
C LYS A 6 -0.91 -14.24 -5.38
N LYS A 7 -1.84 -15.19 -5.37
CA LYS A 7 -2.84 -15.32 -4.30
C LYS A 7 -2.14 -15.48 -2.95
N TYR A 8 -2.70 -14.85 -1.92
CA TYR A 8 -2.18 -14.92 -0.54
C TYR A 8 -0.68 -14.60 -0.44
N SER A 9 -0.25 -13.56 -1.13
CA SER A 9 1.16 -13.15 -1.15
C SER A 9 1.32 -11.68 -0.83
N SER A 10 2.57 -11.26 -0.66
CA SER A 10 2.93 -9.85 -0.58
C SER A 10 4.04 -9.52 -1.57
N LYS A 11 4.21 -8.23 -1.86
CA LYS A 11 5.33 -7.71 -2.62
C LYS A 11 5.81 -6.41 -2.00
N ASP A 12 7.13 -6.29 -1.87
CA ASP A 12 7.79 -5.10 -1.36
C ASP A 12 8.23 -4.20 -2.51
N LEU A 13 8.03 -2.91 -2.30
CA LEU A 13 8.68 -1.85 -3.05
C LEU A 13 9.87 -1.36 -2.22
N ILE A 14 11.07 -1.61 -2.71
CA ILE A 14 12.32 -1.18 -2.09
C ILE A 14 12.78 0.14 -2.74
N VAL A 15 13.17 1.10 -1.92
CA VAL A 15 13.82 2.35 -2.34
C VAL A 15 14.99 2.60 -1.39
N ASP A 16 16.17 2.86 -1.94
CA ASP A 16 17.41 3.08 -1.17
C ASP A 16 17.71 1.98 -0.14
N GLY A 17 17.50 0.72 -0.54
CA GLY A 17 17.71 -0.46 0.31
C GLY A 17 16.69 -0.64 1.44
N LYS A 18 15.68 0.24 1.55
CA LYS A 18 14.63 0.18 2.58
C LYS A 18 13.28 -0.16 1.97
N VAL A 19 12.44 -0.89 2.71
CA VAL A 19 11.05 -1.13 2.30
C VAL A 19 10.31 0.20 2.37
N LYS A 20 9.86 0.71 1.22
CA LYS A 20 9.03 1.91 1.12
C LYS A 20 7.57 1.59 1.36
N GLN A 21 7.11 0.51 0.73
CA GLN A 21 5.72 0.07 0.75
C GLN A 21 5.69 -1.45 0.61
N ARG A 22 4.78 -2.11 1.33
CA ARG A 22 4.44 -3.52 1.17
C ARG A 22 2.99 -3.67 0.76
N ARG A 23 2.75 -4.34 -0.36
CA ARG A 23 1.40 -4.64 -0.85
C ARG A 23 1.04 -6.10 -0.58
N TYR A 24 -0.15 -6.33 -0.03
CA TYR A 24 -0.72 -7.67 0.17
C TYR A 24 -1.79 -7.97 -0.87
N TYR A 25 -1.74 -9.18 -1.41
CA TYR A 25 -2.67 -9.72 -2.39
C TYR A 25 -3.53 -10.80 -1.73
N GLY A 26 -4.85 -10.64 -1.82
CA GLY A 26 -5.79 -11.57 -1.22
C GLY A 26 -6.00 -12.85 -2.04
N LYS A 27 -7.08 -13.56 -1.71
CA LYS A 27 -7.45 -14.85 -2.30
C LYS A 27 -7.62 -14.83 -3.82
N ASN A 28 -7.99 -13.68 -4.37
CA ASN A 28 -8.23 -13.49 -5.80
C ASN A 28 -6.99 -12.93 -6.52
N GLY A 29 -5.84 -12.84 -5.84
CA GLY A 29 -4.63 -12.20 -6.38
C GLY A 29 -4.77 -10.69 -6.55
N LYS A 30 -5.89 -10.08 -6.14
CA LYS A 30 -6.09 -8.63 -6.13
C LYS A 30 -5.45 -8.02 -4.89
N ALA A 31 -4.89 -6.83 -5.03
CA ALA A 31 -4.35 -6.08 -3.91
C ALA A 31 -5.46 -5.70 -2.91
N GLU A 32 -5.24 -5.91 -1.62
CA GLU A 32 -6.24 -5.66 -0.56
C GLU A 32 -5.73 -4.69 0.52
N LEU A 33 -4.41 -4.61 0.69
CA LEU A 33 -3.77 -3.76 1.69
C LEU A 33 -2.42 -3.26 1.20
N ASP A 34 -2.15 -1.99 1.43
CA ASP A 34 -0.81 -1.43 1.40
C ASP A 34 -0.38 -1.06 2.82
N ILE A 35 0.89 -1.31 3.15
CA ILE A 35 1.56 -0.75 4.32
C ILE A 35 2.67 0.15 3.81
N ASP A 36 2.59 1.43 4.14
CA ASP A 36 3.65 2.38 3.83
C ASP A 36 4.56 2.52 5.04
N TYR A 37 5.86 2.47 4.79
CA TYR A 37 6.91 2.61 5.80
C TYR A 37 7.55 4.00 5.74
N PHE A 38 7.57 4.63 4.56
CA PHE A 38 7.92 6.04 4.40
C PHE A 38 7.41 6.60 3.07
N HIS A 39 7.07 7.88 3.06
CA HIS A 39 6.93 8.68 1.84
C HIS A 39 7.00 10.17 2.20
N ALA A 40 7.15 11.02 1.17
CA ALA A 40 7.06 12.46 1.35
C ALA A 40 5.67 12.83 1.88
N LEU A 41 5.63 13.68 2.90
CA LEU A 41 4.41 14.23 3.48
C LEU A 41 4.38 15.74 3.26
N SER A 42 3.18 16.26 2.97
CA SER A 42 2.94 17.70 3.02
C SER A 42 3.19 18.23 4.44
N LYS A 43 3.50 19.53 4.57
CA LYS A 43 3.77 20.15 5.89
C LYS A 43 2.62 19.94 6.88
N SER A 44 1.36 19.94 6.41
CA SER A 44 0.18 19.75 7.25
C SER A 44 0.03 18.32 7.79
N LEU A 45 0.49 17.31 7.05
CA LEU A 45 0.34 15.89 7.44
C LEU A 45 1.52 15.34 8.24
N LYS A 46 2.66 16.05 8.27
CA LYS A 46 3.87 15.61 8.98
C LYS A 46 3.66 15.34 10.48
N LYS A 47 2.72 16.04 11.12
CA LYS A 47 2.45 15.88 12.56
C LYS A 47 1.42 14.77 12.85
N THR A 48 0.64 14.36 11.86
CA THR A 48 -0.50 13.45 12.04
C THR A 48 -0.24 12.05 11.53
N VAL A 49 0.53 11.91 10.45
CA VAL A 49 0.84 10.60 9.87
C VAL A 49 2.01 9.96 10.60
N LYS A 50 1.77 8.78 11.17
CA LYS A 50 2.81 7.91 11.74
C LYS A 50 3.11 6.77 10.78
N PHE A 51 4.36 6.33 10.75
CA PHE A 51 4.79 5.17 9.98
C PHE A 51 5.18 4.01 10.92
N PRO A 52 5.00 2.75 10.49
CA PRO A 52 4.26 2.35 9.30
C PRO A 52 2.74 2.53 9.49
N HIS A 53 2.00 2.80 8.42
CA HIS A 53 0.54 2.84 8.46
C HIS A 53 -0.08 2.10 7.27
N ARG A 54 -1.36 1.81 7.42
CA ARG A 54 -2.12 0.92 6.54
C ARG A 54 -3.05 1.72 5.65
N HIS A 55 -3.11 1.35 4.37
CA HIS A 55 -4.14 1.79 3.44
C HIS A 55 -4.92 0.60 2.93
N LYS A 56 -6.22 0.60 3.20
CA LYS A 56 -7.11 -0.40 2.63
C LYS A 56 -7.24 -0.17 1.13
N ILE A 57 -7.31 -1.27 0.39
CA ILE A 57 -7.58 -1.26 -1.04
C ILE A 57 -8.96 -1.86 -1.28
N THR A 58 -9.79 -1.12 -2.00
CA THR A 58 -11.10 -1.57 -2.45
C THR A 58 -11.15 -1.66 -3.96
N TRP A 59 -12.04 -2.50 -4.46
CA TRP A 59 -12.24 -2.71 -5.89
C TRP A 59 -13.70 -2.50 -6.24
N LYS A 60 -13.96 -1.62 -7.21
CA LYS A 60 -15.31 -1.39 -7.75
C LYS A 60 -15.23 -1.44 -9.27
N ASN A 61 -15.99 -2.35 -9.90
CA ASN A 61 -16.04 -2.52 -11.35
C ASN A 61 -14.64 -2.65 -11.99
N GLY A 62 -13.76 -3.47 -11.40
CA GLY A 62 -12.38 -3.65 -11.86
C GLY A 62 -11.43 -2.49 -11.59
N LYS A 63 -11.92 -1.35 -11.09
CA LYS A 63 -11.11 -0.20 -10.69
C LYS A 63 -10.67 -0.35 -9.24
N MET A 64 -9.36 -0.26 -9.04
CA MET A 64 -8.73 -0.28 -7.72
C MET A 64 -8.76 1.13 -7.12
N LYS A 65 -9.21 1.26 -5.87
CA LYS A 65 -9.12 2.47 -5.06
C LYS A 65 -8.33 2.16 -3.80
N ARG A 66 -7.34 3.00 -3.50
CA ARG A 66 -6.56 2.96 -2.25
C ARG A 66 -7.05 4.10 -1.37
N GLU A 67 -7.30 3.82 -0.10
CA GLU A 67 -7.68 4.86 0.86
C GLU A 67 -6.51 5.81 1.13
N GLY A 68 -6.82 7.07 1.46
CA GLY A 68 -5.84 8.08 1.85
C GLY A 68 -5.37 7.91 3.29
N HIS A 69 -4.70 8.94 3.82
CA HIS A 69 -4.41 9.08 5.25
C HIS A 69 -5.58 9.73 5.98
#